data_AF-A0A5A8E455-F1
#
_entry.id   AF-A0A5A8E455-F1
#
_cell.length_a   1.000
_cell.length_b   1.000
_cell.length_c   1.000
_cell.angle_alpha   90.00
_cell.angle_beta   90.00
_cell.angle_gamma   90.00
#
_symmetry.space_group_name_H-M   'P 1'
#
loop_
_entity.id
_entity.type
_entity.pdbx_description
1 polymer ?
#
loop_
_entity_poly.entity_id
_entity_poly.type
_entity_poly.pdbx_seq_one_letter_code
_entity_poly.pdbx_strand_id
1 'polypeptide(L)'
;MDPQTRAAMLAAALGTALLAAGVAYWFMRPKKASPDEAISRTLAEADDDQRKMMEERCIIVNDADEPVRPATKAECHQWAKIGGEGAMVHRAFSVFLFDHDARLVLQQRSEAKITFPGYWANTCCSHPLWRPEEMELEDAMGVKRAARRKLQQELGTDPETLPLSCFHWVGRVHYRAPCDDAIWGEHEIDHVLLALPEGKVPLLPNDNEVQATESFTEAELGEWLDEAPAKGTKVSPWFSVIREKMLPSWWAAVRGVRSAQARGEEVDVAAAMSKVRSEVILRAGDPTEATPVADAAAAGGSA
;
A
#
# COMPACT_ATOMS: atom_id res chain seq x y z
N MET A 1 14.56 -72.35 0.58
CA MET A 1 14.36 -71.00 1.12
C MET A 1 12.89 -70.85 1.41
N ASP A 2 12.51 -70.66 2.68
CA ASP A 2 11.10 -70.66 3.06
C ASP A 2 10.38 -69.39 2.53
N PRO A 3 9.06 -69.43 2.31
CA PRO A 3 8.25 -68.30 1.88
C PRO A 3 8.44 -67.02 2.71
N GLN A 4 8.58 -67.11 4.04
CA GLN A 4 8.82 -65.94 4.90
C GLN A 4 10.16 -65.27 4.61
N THR A 5 11.21 -66.07 4.38
CA THR A 5 12.54 -65.56 4.04
C THR A 5 12.54 -64.83 2.69
N ARG A 6 11.81 -65.33 1.69
CA ARG A 6 11.67 -64.65 0.38
C ARG A 6 10.88 -63.35 0.48
N ALA A 7 9.81 -63.33 1.27
CA ALA A 7 9.02 -62.11 1.51
C ALA A 7 9.84 -61.03 2.22
N ALA A 8 10.67 -61.40 3.20
CA ALA A 8 11.54 -60.47 3.91
C ALA A 8 12.62 -59.85 2.99
N MET A 9 13.23 -60.64 2.10
CA MET A 9 14.21 -60.11 1.14
C MET A 9 13.59 -59.19 0.08
N LEU A 10 12.38 -59.52 -0.41
CA LEU A 10 11.62 -58.66 -1.33
C LEU A 10 11.23 -57.34 -0.66
N ALA A 11 10.78 -57.37 0.59
CA ALA A 11 10.45 -56.16 1.37
C ALA A 11 11.69 -55.29 1.63
N ALA A 12 12.84 -55.90 1.96
CA ALA A 12 14.10 -55.18 2.13
C ALA A 12 14.58 -54.54 0.82
N ALA A 13 14.52 -55.27 -0.30
CA ALA A 13 14.90 -54.76 -1.62
C ALA A 13 14.00 -53.61 -2.09
N LEU A 14 12.68 -53.72 -1.89
CA LEU A 14 11.71 -52.66 -2.16
C LEU A 14 11.95 -51.42 -1.28
N GLY A 15 12.26 -51.63 0.00
CA GLY A 15 12.61 -50.55 0.93
C GLY A 15 13.87 -49.77 0.51
N THR A 16 14.93 -50.48 0.09
CA THR A 16 16.15 -49.84 -0.43
C THR A 16 15.93 -49.12 -1.77
N ALA A 17 15.09 -49.66 -2.66
CA ALA A 17 14.76 -49.02 -3.93
C ALA A 17 13.93 -47.74 -3.72
N LEU A 18 12.98 -47.75 -2.78
CA LEU A 18 12.20 -46.56 -2.40
C LEU A 18 13.07 -45.49 -1.73
N LEU A 19 14.03 -45.88 -0.88
CA LEU A 19 15.00 -44.93 -0.30
C LEU A 19 15.89 -44.31 -1.39
N ALA A 20 16.42 -45.13 -2.30
CA ALA A 20 17.27 -44.65 -3.41
C ALA A 20 16.50 -43.73 -4.37
N ALA A 21 15.24 -44.07 -4.69
CA ALA A 21 14.37 -43.23 -5.49
C ALA A 21 13.98 -41.92 -4.77
N GLY A 22 13.75 -41.97 -3.45
CA GLY A 22 13.47 -40.78 -2.63
C GLY A 22 14.68 -39.84 -2.53
N VAL A 23 15.89 -40.38 -2.39
CA VAL A 23 17.14 -39.61 -2.40
C VAL A 23 17.41 -39.03 -3.78
N ALA A 24 17.26 -39.81 -4.84
CA ALA A 24 17.39 -39.32 -6.22
C ALA A 24 16.36 -38.23 -6.53
N TYR A 25 15.10 -38.40 -6.13
CA TYR A 25 14.05 -37.38 -6.26
C TYR A 25 14.39 -36.10 -5.48
N TRP A 26 14.97 -36.21 -4.29
CA TRP A 26 15.39 -35.05 -3.49
C TRP A 26 16.52 -34.26 -4.18
N PHE A 27 17.50 -34.95 -4.79
CA PHE A 27 18.58 -34.31 -5.56
C PHE A 27 18.15 -33.79 -6.94
N MET A 28 17.12 -34.41 -7.54
CA MET A 28 16.56 -34.00 -8.85
C MET A 28 15.43 -32.97 -8.73
N ARG A 29 14.97 -32.65 -7.52
CA ARG A 29 13.96 -31.63 -7.31
C ARG A 29 14.54 -30.29 -7.77
N PRO A 30 13.89 -29.57 -8.71
CA PRO A 30 14.38 -28.26 -9.13
C PRO A 30 14.47 -27.38 -7.88
N LYS A 31 15.65 -26.83 -7.63
CA LYS A 31 15.84 -25.85 -6.54
C LYS A 31 14.89 -24.69 -6.84
N LYS A 32 13.98 -24.38 -5.92
CA LYS A 32 13.26 -23.12 -5.97
C LYS A 32 14.31 -22.01 -6.00
N ALA A 33 14.16 -21.06 -6.93
CA ALA A 33 15.04 -19.90 -7.01
C ALA A 33 15.10 -19.23 -5.62
N SER A 34 16.29 -18.79 -5.22
CA SER A 34 16.44 -17.99 -4.00
C SER A 34 15.65 -16.68 -4.13
N PRO A 35 15.26 -16.04 -3.01
CA PRO A 35 14.60 -14.74 -3.05
C PRO A 35 15.38 -13.71 -3.89
N ASP A 36 16.70 -13.68 -3.75
CA ASP A 36 17.58 -12.76 -4.48
C ASP A 36 17.56 -13.01 -6.00
N GLU A 37 17.60 -14.28 -6.42
CA GLU A 37 17.45 -14.64 -7.85
C GLU A 37 16.07 -14.27 -8.39
N ALA A 38 15.02 -14.41 -7.57
CA ALA A 38 13.66 -14.05 -7.97
C ALA A 38 13.49 -12.54 -8.11
N ILE A 39 14.00 -11.75 -7.15
CA ILE A 39 14.04 -10.29 -7.21
C ILE A 39 14.80 -9.82 -8.44
N SER A 40 16.01 -10.36 -8.66
CA SER A 40 16.83 -10.00 -9.82
C SER A 40 16.13 -10.31 -11.13
N ARG A 41 15.40 -11.42 -11.21
CA ARG A 41 14.62 -11.78 -12.39
C ARG A 41 13.43 -10.83 -12.60
N THR A 42 12.64 -10.57 -11.55
CA THR A 42 11.52 -9.62 -11.63
C THR A 42 11.99 -8.25 -12.10
N LEU A 43 13.08 -7.73 -11.53
CA LEU A 43 13.64 -6.46 -11.96
C LEU A 43 14.20 -6.53 -13.39
N ALA A 44 14.76 -7.66 -13.81
CA ALA A 44 15.28 -7.87 -15.15
C ALA A 44 14.21 -7.96 -16.24
N GLU A 45 13.01 -8.41 -15.88
CA GLU A 45 11.86 -8.56 -16.77
C GLU A 45 10.90 -7.36 -16.72
N ALA A 46 11.02 -6.51 -15.68
CA ALA A 46 10.22 -5.31 -15.54
C ALA A 46 10.48 -4.31 -16.67
N ASP A 47 9.41 -3.61 -17.04
CA ASP A 47 9.43 -2.43 -17.90
C ASP A 47 10.47 -1.40 -17.41
N ASP A 48 11.11 -0.69 -18.35
CA ASP A 48 12.22 0.21 -18.07
C ASP A 48 11.84 1.34 -17.10
N ASP A 49 10.61 1.87 -17.20
CA ASP A 49 10.14 2.92 -16.29
C ASP A 49 9.92 2.37 -14.88
N GLN A 50 9.29 1.19 -14.76
CA GLN A 50 9.11 0.54 -13.46
C GLN A 50 10.45 0.21 -12.80
N ARG A 51 11.40 -0.32 -13.58
CA ARG A 51 12.75 -0.61 -13.09
C ARG A 51 13.46 0.65 -12.60
N LYS A 52 13.41 1.74 -13.37
CA LYS A 52 14.01 3.02 -12.97
C LYS A 52 13.38 3.56 -11.69
N MET A 53 12.06 3.44 -11.55
CA MET A 53 11.37 3.81 -10.31
C MET A 53 11.79 2.96 -9.11
N MET A 54 12.23 1.73 -9.31
CA MET A 54 12.74 0.90 -8.22
C MET A 54 14.08 1.39 -7.64
N GLU A 55 14.78 2.27 -8.35
CA GLU A 55 16.02 2.90 -7.88
C GLU A 55 15.77 4.15 -7.02
N GLU A 56 14.53 4.68 -7.02
CA GLU A 56 14.15 5.85 -6.21
C GLU A 56 14.47 5.63 -4.74
N ARG A 57 14.91 6.69 -4.06
CA ARG A 57 15.31 6.62 -2.65
C ARG A 57 14.13 6.96 -1.75
N CYS A 58 13.57 5.95 -1.10
CA CYS A 58 12.55 6.10 -0.05
C CYS A 58 13.19 6.48 1.30
N ILE A 59 12.36 6.93 2.24
CA ILE A 59 12.77 7.29 3.60
C ILE A 59 12.53 6.10 4.53
N ILE A 60 13.59 5.44 4.99
CA ILE A 60 13.49 4.47 6.09
C ILE A 60 13.27 5.25 7.38
N VAL A 61 12.32 4.78 8.19
CA VAL A 61 11.96 5.38 9.47
C VAL A 61 12.06 4.36 10.61
N ASN A 62 11.97 4.84 11.85
CA ASN A 62 11.69 3.98 13.00
C ASN A 62 10.18 3.93 13.29
N ASP A 63 9.77 3.18 14.32
CA ASP A 63 8.35 3.06 14.71
C ASP A 63 7.68 4.37 15.13
N ALA A 64 8.46 5.41 15.46
CA ALA A 64 7.98 6.75 15.78
C ALA A 64 7.92 7.67 14.54
N ASP A 65 8.12 7.11 13.34
CA ASP A 65 8.15 7.84 12.07
C ASP A 65 9.33 8.84 11.98
N GLU A 66 10.43 8.60 12.68
CA GLU A 66 11.62 9.44 12.58
C GLU A 66 12.53 8.95 11.44
N PRO A 67 13.00 9.82 10.51
CA PRO A 67 13.89 9.42 9.42
C PRO A 67 15.22 8.84 9.94
N VAL A 68 15.58 7.66 9.43
CA VAL A 68 16.82 6.95 9.79
C VAL A 68 17.85 7.04 8.67
N ARG A 69 17.48 6.64 7.44
CA ARG A 69 18.37 6.59 6.27
C ARG A 69 17.60 6.48 4.95
N PRO A 70 18.23 6.74 3.79
CA PRO A 70 17.68 6.34 2.50
C PRO A 70 17.82 4.84 2.25
N ALA A 71 16.89 4.29 1.47
CA ALA A 71 16.99 2.97 0.81
C ALA A 71 16.36 3.06 -0.58
N THR A 72 16.80 2.21 -1.52
CA THR A 72 16.11 2.11 -2.82
C THR A 72 14.71 1.55 -2.61
N LYS A 73 13.74 1.96 -3.44
CA LYS A 73 12.40 1.38 -3.45
C LYS A 73 12.43 -0.13 -3.57
N ALA A 74 13.32 -0.72 -4.38
CA ALA A 74 13.53 -2.16 -4.41
C ALA A 74 13.82 -2.75 -3.03
N GLU A 75 14.83 -2.24 -2.32
CA GLU A 75 15.17 -2.68 -0.96
C GLU A 75 13.98 -2.57 0.00
N CYS A 76 13.23 -1.47 -0.07
CA CYS A 76 12.06 -1.19 0.77
C CYS A 76 10.92 -2.18 0.62
N HIS A 77 10.81 -2.87 -0.51
CA HIS A 77 9.66 -3.73 -0.81
C HIS A 77 10.04 -5.23 -0.86
N GLN A 78 11.29 -5.59 -0.53
CA GLN A 78 11.70 -6.99 -0.45
C GLN A 78 11.12 -7.64 0.81
N TRP A 79 10.21 -8.59 0.65
CA TRP A 79 9.50 -9.21 1.76
C TRP A 79 10.45 -9.86 2.79
N ALA A 80 11.59 -10.39 2.35
CA ALA A 80 12.60 -10.94 3.25
C ALA A 80 13.17 -9.90 4.25
N LYS A 81 13.12 -8.60 3.92
CA LYS A 81 13.62 -7.50 4.78
C LYS A 81 12.53 -6.84 5.61
N ILE A 82 11.28 -6.93 5.17
CA ILE A 82 10.15 -6.20 5.76
C ILE A 82 9.09 -7.10 6.40
N GLY A 83 9.13 -8.41 6.14
CA GLY A 83 8.15 -9.41 6.60
C GLY A 83 8.44 -10.02 7.97
N GLY A 84 9.66 -9.84 8.49
CA GLY A 84 10.16 -10.52 9.69
C GLY A 84 10.10 -9.72 10.99
N GLU A 85 10.72 -10.25 12.04
CA GLU A 85 11.01 -9.53 13.28
C GLU A 85 12.14 -8.52 13.05
N GLY A 86 12.03 -7.31 13.63
CA GLY A 86 12.98 -6.23 13.36
C GLY A 86 12.93 -5.71 11.90
N ALA A 87 11.79 -5.94 11.24
CA ALA A 87 11.57 -5.56 9.85
C ALA A 87 11.83 -4.07 9.61
N MET A 88 12.46 -3.78 8.49
CA MET A 88 12.61 -2.41 8.00
C MET A 88 11.24 -1.82 7.65
N VAL A 89 11.02 -0.56 7.98
CA VAL A 89 9.80 0.20 7.67
C VAL A 89 10.17 1.48 6.93
N HIS A 90 9.38 1.86 5.94
CA HIS A 90 9.56 3.11 5.21
C HIS A 90 8.32 4.00 5.31
N ARG A 91 8.52 5.32 5.16
CA ARG A 91 7.41 6.27 5.11
C ARG A 91 6.70 6.18 3.76
N ALA A 92 5.38 6.25 3.78
CA ALA A 92 4.53 6.27 2.60
C ALA A 92 3.43 7.34 2.72
N PHE A 93 2.64 7.48 1.66
CA PHE A 93 1.38 8.21 1.71
C PHE A 93 0.28 7.52 0.89
N SER A 94 -0.96 7.75 1.30
CA SER A 94 -2.18 7.33 0.61
C SER A 94 -3.11 8.52 0.42
N VAL A 95 -3.41 8.83 -0.83
CA VAL A 95 -4.37 9.88 -1.21
C VAL A 95 -5.76 9.30 -1.43
N PHE A 96 -6.75 9.97 -0.84
CA PHE A 96 -8.18 9.80 -1.12
C PHE A 96 -8.71 11.10 -1.74
N LEU A 97 -8.78 11.12 -3.07
CA LEU A 97 -9.31 12.24 -3.84
C LEU A 97 -10.82 12.12 -3.93
N PHE A 98 -11.51 13.12 -3.37
CA PHE A 98 -12.94 13.28 -3.53
C PHE A 98 -13.20 14.31 -4.61
N ASP A 99 -13.97 13.93 -5.64
CA ASP A 99 -14.38 14.86 -6.68
C ASP A 99 -15.37 15.92 -6.13
N HIS A 100 -15.83 16.79 -7.03
CA HIS A 100 -16.76 17.86 -6.69
C HIS A 100 -18.12 17.32 -6.18
N ASP A 101 -18.51 16.12 -6.60
CA ASP A 101 -19.78 15.49 -6.25
C ASP A 101 -19.65 14.57 -5.03
N ALA A 102 -18.55 14.71 -4.27
CA ALA A 102 -18.19 13.88 -3.13
C ALA A 102 -18.11 12.38 -3.48
N ARG A 103 -17.72 12.03 -4.70
CA ARG A 103 -17.37 10.66 -5.09
C ARG A 103 -15.88 10.43 -4.86
N LEU A 104 -15.52 9.28 -4.32
CA LEU A 104 -14.13 8.87 -4.11
C LEU A 104 -13.58 8.25 -5.39
N VAL A 105 -12.44 8.76 -5.86
CA VAL A 105 -11.71 8.20 -7.00
C VAL A 105 -10.83 7.02 -6.54
N LEU A 106 -11.02 5.85 -7.13
CA LEU A 106 -10.13 4.70 -6.99
C LEU A 106 -9.35 4.49 -8.28
N GLN A 107 -8.20 3.84 -8.16
CA GLN A 107 -7.41 3.39 -9.31
C GLN A 107 -7.24 1.87 -9.28
N GLN A 108 -7.18 1.26 -10.47
CA GLN A 108 -6.65 -0.07 -10.67
C GLN A 108 -5.20 0.05 -11.12
N ARG A 109 -4.31 -0.53 -10.33
CA ARG A 109 -2.88 -0.62 -10.62
C ARG A 109 -2.66 -1.37 -11.94
N SER A 110 -1.75 -0.91 -12.78
CA SER A 110 -1.38 -1.62 -14.01
C SER A 110 -0.80 -3.00 -13.69
N GLU A 111 -0.88 -3.93 -14.65
CA GLU A 111 -0.17 -5.21 -14.57
C GLU A 111 1.36 -5.05 -14.61
N ALA A 112 1.89 -3.89 -15.00
CA ALA A 112 3.32 -3.62 -15.03
C ALA A 112 3.91 -3.33 -13.62
N LYS A 113 3.07 -2.99 -12.63
CA LYS A 113 3.52 -2.70 -11.27
C LYS A 113 4.20 -3.93 -10.64
N ILE A 114 5.33 -3.70 -9.99
CA ILE A 114 6.06 -4.78 -9.29
C ILE A 114 5.31 -5.25 -8.04
N THR A 115 4.76 -4.33 -7.25
CA THR A 115 3.93 -4.67 -6.09
C THR A 115 2.45 -4.58 -6.44
N PHE A 116 1.67 -5.58 -6.04
CA PHE A 116 0.20 -5.63 -6.22
C PHE A 116 -0.29 -5.27 -7.64
N PRO A 117 0.22 -5.90 -8.73
CA PRO A 117 -0.28 -5.66 -10.09
C PRO A 117 -1.77 -6.02 -10.23
N GLY A 118 -2.54 -5.17 -10.91
CA GLY A 118 -3.97 -5.39 -11.15
C GLY A 118 -4.90 -5.13 -9.94
N TYR A 119 -4.37 -4.79 -8.77
CA TYR A 119 -5.17 -4.50 -7.58
C TYR A 119 -5.83 -3.11 -7.69
N TRP A 120 -7.08 -3.03 -7.24
CA TRP A 120 -7.75 -1.77 -6.97
C TRP A 120 -7.30 -1.20 -5.61
N ALA A 121 -7.06 0.11 -5.57
CA ALA A 121 -6.66 0.84 -4.38
C ALA A 121 -7.31 2.23 -4.36
N ASN A 122 -7.11 2.97 -3.28
CA ASN A 122 -7.42 4.40 -3.22
C ASN A 122 -6.63 5.17 -4.32
N THR A 123 -6.96 6.45 -4.47
CA THR A 123 -6.60 7.26 -5.63
C THR A 123 -5.12 7.18 -6.02
N CYS A 124 -4.20 7.31 -5.06
CA CYS A 124 -2.77 7.23 -5.33
C CYS A 124 -2.02 6.84 -4.04
N CYS A 125 -1.14 5.85 -4.13
CA CYS A 125 -0.28 5.39 -3.04
C CYS A 125 1.16 5.37 -3.50
N SER A 126 2.05 6.04 -2.77
CA SER A 126 3.47 6.06 -3.09
C SER A 126 4.30 6.59 -1.91
N HIS A 127 5.50 7.08 -2.19
CA HIS A 127 6.50 7.39 -1.18
C HIS A 127 7.00 8.82 -1.31
N PRO A 128 7.17 9.56 -0.20
CA PRO A 128 8.08 10.69 -0.17
C PRO A 128 9.52 10.21 -0.42
N LEU A 129 10.26 10.96 -1.22
CA LEU A 129 11.65 10.68 -1.54
C LEU A 129 12.58 11.25 -0.47
N TRP A 130 13.75 10.63 -0.30
CA TRP A 130 14.85 11.14 0.50
C TRP A 130 15.47 12.39 -0.15
N ARG A 131 14.76 13.52 -0.06
CA ARG A 131 15.18 14.84 -0.50
C ARG A 131 14.58 15.92 0.40
N PRO A 132 15.26 17.06 0.60
CA PRO A 132 14.84 18.07 1.58
C PRO A 132 13.36 18.48 1.49
N GLU A 133 12.84 18.64 0.27
CA GLU A 133 11.48 19.12 0.04
C GLU A 133 10.39 18.11 0.41
N GLU A 134 10.70 16.81 0.38
CA GLU A 134 9.76 15.74 0.72
C GLU A 134 10.00 15.15 2.11
N MET A 135 11.03 15.62 2.82
CA MET A 135 11.33 15.27 4.20
C MET A 135 10.77 16.28 5.22
N GLU A 136 10.13 17.36 4.76
CA GLU A 136 9.51 18.38 5.63
C GLU A 136 8.30 17.80 6.38
N LEU A 137 8.35 17.84 7.71
CA LEU A 137 7.31 17.28 8.57
C LEU A 137 6.22 18.27 8.98
N GLU A 138 6.53 19.57 8.96
CA GLU A 138 5.59 20.63 9.35
C GLU A 138 4.35 20.56 8.46
N ASP A 139 3.17 20.49 9.08
CA ASP A 139 1.87 20.28 8.43
C ASP A 139 1.86 19.17 7.34
N ALA A 140 2.67 18.13 7.54
CA ALA A 140 2.85 17.03 6.59
C ALA A 140 3.24 17.50 5.17
N MET A 141 3.93 18.63 5.05
CA MET A 141 4.21 19.27 3.76
C MET A 141 5.02 18.39 2.81
N GLY A 142 5.98 17.62 3.33
CA GLY A 142 6.79 16.71 2.52
C GLY A 142 5.96 15.64 1.82
N VAL A 143 5.03 15.00 2.54
CA VAL A 143 4.12 14.00 1.95
C VAL A 143 3.08 14.64 1.03
N LYS A 144 2.60 15.86 1.30
CA LYS A 144 1.71 16.58 0.37
C LYS A 144 2.40 16.87 -0.97
N ARG A 145 3.68 17.27 -0.95
CA ARG A 145 4.48 17.48 -2.18
C ARG A 145 4.69 16.19 -2.96
N ALA A 146 5.01 15.10 -2.25
CA ALA A 146 5.16 13.78 -2.84
C ALA A 146 3.85 13.29 -3.49
N ALA A 147 2.72 13.47 -2.80
CA ALA A 147 1.39 13.14 -3.29
C ALA A 147 1.03 13.89 -4.56
N ARG A 148 1.24 15.21 -4.60
CA ARG A 148 0.99 16.01 -5.82
C ARG A 148 1.88 15.56 -6.99
N ARG A 149 3.18 15.29 -6.74
CA ARG A 149 4.10 14.76 -7.76
C ARG A 149 3.61 13.43 -8.33
N LYS A 150 3.18 12.51 -7.46
CA LYS A 150 2.76 11.17 -7.87
C LYS A 150 1.39 11.14 -8.52
N LEU A 151 0.45 11.98 -8.10
CA LEU A 151 -0.81 12.18 -8.81
C LEU A 151 -0.59 12.69 -10.23
N GLN A 152 0.35 13.62 -10.42
CA GLN A 152 0.73 14.07 -11.77
C GLN A 152 1.35 12.93 -12.59
N GLN A 153 2.21 12.10 -11.99
CA GLN A 153 2.87 11.00 -12.68
C GLN A 153 1.93 9.82 -13.02
N GLU A 154 1.05 9.43 -12.10
CA GLU A 154 0.19 8.25 -12.23
C GLU A 154 -1.14 8.57 -12.92
N LEU A 155 -1.73 9.74 -12.62
CA LEU A 155 -3.05 10.14 -13.08
C LEU A 155 -3.05 11.39 -13.96
N GLY A 156 -1.87 11.91 -14.33
CA GLY A 156 -1.76 13.04 -15.26
C GLY A 156 -2.39 14.33 -14.76
N THR A 157 -2.56 14.48 -13.45
CA THR A 157 -3.23 15.66 -12.89
C THR A 157 -2.42 16.93 -13.07
N ASP A 158 -3.12 18.05 -13.24
CA ASP A 158 -2.50 19.37 -13.30
C ASP A 158 -2.29 19.94 -11.88
N PRO A 159 -1.04 20.25 -11.47
CA PRO A 159 -0.74 20.90 -10.19
C PRO A 159 -1.50 22.20 -9.93
N GLU A 160 -1.97 22.91 -10.96
CA GLU A 160 -2.80 24.11 -10.80
C GLU A 160 -4.23 23.77 -10.33
N THR A 161 -4.76 22.62 -10.76
CA THR A 161 -6.07 22.12 -10.32
C THR A 161 -6.02 21.39 -8.97
N LEU A 162 -4.82 20.99 -8.55
CA LEU A 162 -4.55 20.34 -7.26
C LEU A 162 -3.40 21.05 -6.51
N PRO A 163 -3.60 22.30 -6.05
CA PRO A 163 -2.64 22.98 -5.20
C PRO A 163 -2.47 22.24 -3.86
N LEU A 164 -1.35 22.47 -3.16
CA LEU A 164 -1.05 21.80 -1.89
C LEU A 164 -2.09 22.08 -0.80
N SER A 165 -2.80 23.21 -0.89
CA SER A 165 -3.90 23.58 0.01
C SER A 165 -5.10 22.62 -0.04
N CYS A 166 -5.26 21.88 -1.14
CA CYS A 166 -6.33 20.87 -1.28
C CYS A 166 -6.03 19.58 -0.52
N PHE A 167 -4.80 19.37 -0.04
CA PHE A 167 -4.39 18.15 0.63
C PHE A 167 -4.46 18.33 2.14
N HIS A 168 -5.35 17.56 2.76
CA HIS A 168 -5.58 17.57 4.20
C HIS A 168 -5.06 16.29 4.82
N TRP A 169 -4.04 16.41 5.67
CA TRP A 169 -3.52 15.28 6.42
C TRP A 169 -4.48 14.90 7.56
N VAL A 170 -4.88 13.63 7.57
CA VAL A 170 -5.89 13.10 8.50
C VAL A 170 -5.36 12.02 9.43
N GLY A 171 -4.11 11.59 9.28
CA GLY A 171 -3.49 10.64 10.20
C GLY A 171 -2.43 9.77 9.56
N ARG A 172 -2.03 8.72 10.28
CA ARG A 172 -1.07 7.71 9.84
C ARG A 172 -1.62 6.31 10.08
N VAL A 173 -1.31 5.37 9.20
CA VAL A 173 -1.59 3.95 9.35
C VAL A 173 -0.27 3.19 9.27
N HIS A 174 0.05 2.34 10.25
CA HIS A 174 1.26 1.51 10.20
C HIS A 174 0.90 0.09 9.83
N TYR A 175 1.15 -0.34 8.60
CA TYR A 175 0.69 -1.66 8.16
C TYR A 175 1.80 -2.45 7.49
N ARG A 176 1.57 -3.76 7.39
CA ARG A 176 2.43 -4.66 6.63
C ARG A 176 1.60 -5.65 5.83
N ALA A 177 1.95 -5.86 4.56
CA ALA A 177 1.25 -6.82 3.71
C ALA A 177 2.18 -7.47 2.66
N PRO A 178 2.16 -8.81 2.50
CA PRO A 178 2.87 -9.47 1.41
C PRO A 178 2.11 -9.34 0.08
N CYS A 179 2.85 -9.35 -1.04
CA CYS A 179 2.28 -9.68 -2.35
C CYS A 179 2.00 -11.19 -2.46
N ASP A 180 1.21 -11.60 -3.46
CA ASP A 180 0.83 -13.01 -3.70
C ASP A 180 2.04 -13.96 -3.85
N ASP A 181 3.17 -13.45 -4.36
CA ASP A 181 4.41 -14.23 -4.55
C ASP A 181 5.27 -14.37 -3.28
N ALA A 182 4.96 -13.60 -2.23
CA ALA A 182 5.73 -13.46 -0.99
C ALA A 182 7.22 -13.12 -1.19
N ILE A 183 7.58 -12.58 -2.37
CA ILE A 183 8.90 -12.02 -2.68
C ILE A 183 8.88 -10.53 -2.41
N TRP A 184 7.79 -9.87 -2.82
CA TRP A 184 7.56 -8.45 -2.63
C TRP A 184 6.47 -8.20 -1.58
N GLY A 185 6.40 -6.97 -1.06
CA GLY A 185 5.34 -6.54 -0.15
C GLY A 185 5.51 -5.09 0.29
N GLU A 186 4.73 -4.70 1.28
CA GLU A 186 4.71 -3.37 1.89
C GLU A 186 4.90 -3.49 3.41
N HIS A 187 5.63 -2.55 4.00
CA HIS A 187 5.70 -2.32 5.44
C HIS A 187 5.93 -0.82 5.67
N GLU A 188 4.85 -0.11 6.00
CA GLU A 188 4.81 1.33 5.84
C GLU A 188 4.24 2.03 7.06
N ILE A 189 4.80 3.19 7.39
CA ILE A 189 4.06 4.24 8.10
C ILE A 189 3.46 5.15 7.03
N ASP A 190 2.17 4.93 6.77
CA ASP A 190 1.43 5.52 5.67
C ASP A 190 0.69 6.78 6.10
N HIS A 191 1.07 7.94 5.55
CA HIS A 191 0.38 9.21 5.79
C HIS A 191 -0.87 9.32 4.93
N VAL A 192 -2.02 9.42 5.58
CA VAL A 192 -3.30 9.52 4.89
C VAL A 192 -3.63 10.98 4.58
N LEU A 193 -3.88 11.25 3.30
CA LEU A 193 -4.22 12.57 2.78
C LEU A 193 -5.61 12.52 2.12
N LEU A 194 -6.51 13.42 2.52
CA LEU A 194 -7.74 13.68 1.77
C LEU A 194 -7.48 14.84 0.81
N ALA A 195 -7.72 14.62 -0.49
CA ALA A 195 -7.60 15.66 -1.50
C ALA A 195 -8.99 16.17 -1.88
N LEU A 196 -9.27 17.45 -1.62
CA LEU A 196 -10.54 18.11 -1.89
C LEU A 196 -10.31 19.32 -2.82
N PRO A 197 -10.23 19.12 -4.15
CA PRO A 197 -10.15 20.22 -5.10
C PRO A 197 -11.42 21.08 -5.08
N GLU A 198 -11.30 22.37 -5.40
CA GLU A 198 -12.44 23.26 -5.56
C GLU A 198 -13.23 22.97 -6.85
N GLY A 199 -12.52 22.57 -7.91
CA GLY A 199 -13.09 22.31 -9.22
C GLY A 199 -12.90 20.87 -9.70
N LYS A 200 -13.23 20.65 -10.97
CA LYS A 200 -12.98 19.37 -11.64
C LYS A 200 -11.48 19.17 -11.83
N VAL A 201 -11.01 17.95 -11.60
CA VAL A 201 -9.63 17.51 -11.86
C VAL A 201 -9.67 16.49 -12.99
N PRO A 202 -9.30 16.87 -14.23
CA PRO A 202 -9.14 15.92 -15.32
C PRO A 202 -8.07 14.89 -14.97
N LEU A 203 -8.36 13.61 -15.20
CA LEU A 203 -7.40 12.52 -15.04
C LEU A 203 -6.98 12.03 -16.42
N LEU A 204 -5.66 11.88 -16.61
CA LEU A 204 -5.03 11.28 -17.78
C LEU A 204 -4.09 10.18 -17.27
N PRO A 205 -4.63 8.98 -16.95
CA PRO A 205 -3.86 7.88 -16.39
C PRO A 205 -2.64 7.52 -17.24
N ASN A 206 -1.53 7.25 -16.58
CA ASN A 206 -0.37 6.65 -17.21
C ASN A 206 -0.55 5.12 -17.25
N ASP A 207 -0.70 4.53 -18.43
CA ASP A 207 -0.97 3.10 -18.61
C ASP A 207 0.11 2.19 -17.97
N ASN A 208 1.34 2.69 -17.79
CA ASN A 208 2.40 1.97 -17.09
C ASN A 208 2.15 1.89 -15.57
N GLU A 209 1.37 2.81 -15.00
CA GLU A 209 1.09 2.89 -13.57
C GLU A 209 -0.36 2.46 -13.21
N VAL A 210 -1.33 2.83 -14.07
CA VAL A 210 -2.76 2.76 -13.81
C VAL A 210 -3.49 2.26 -15.06
N GLN A 211 -4.23 1.16 -14.94
CA GLN A 211 -5.00 0.59 -16.06
C GLN A 211 -6.47 0.96 -16.07
N ALA A 212 -7.01 1.43 -14.94
CA ALA A 212 -8.38 1.92 -14.84
C ALA A 212 -8.54 2.90 -13.68
N THR A 213 -9.52 3.79 -13.78
CA THR A 213 -9.96 4.67 -12.69
C THR A 213 -11.48 4.66 -12.64
N GLU A 214 -12.05 4.68 -11.45
CA GLU A 214 -13.49 4.73 -11.25
C GLU A 214 -13.81 5.64 -10.06
N SER A 215 -14.93 6.36 -10.13
CA SER A 215 -15.37 7.25 -9.05
C SER A 215 -16.64 6.71 -8.43
N PHE A 216 -16.67 6.55 -7.12
CA PHE A 216 -17.79 5.92 -6.41
C PHE A 216 -18.41 6.86 -5.39
N THR A 217 -19.72 6.81 -5.22
CA THR A 217 -20.40 7.22 -3.98
C THR A 217 -20.14 6.19 -2.86
N GLU A 218 -20.48 6.55 -1.62
CA GLU A 218 -20.33 5.65 -0.46
C GLU A 218 -21.11 4.34 -0.66
N ALA A 219 -22.33 4.45 -1.20
CA ALA A 219 -23.20 3.30 -1.46
C ALA A 219 -22.67 2.44 -2.63
N GLU A 220 -22.33 3.06 -3.77
CA GLU A 220 -21.80 2.33 -4.93
C GLU A 220 -20.50 1.60 -4.60
N LEU A 221 -19.60 2.23 -3.81
CA LEU A 221 -18.36 1.57 -3.37
C LEU A 221 -18.66 0.37 -2.46
N GLY A 222 -19.63 0.50 -1.55
CA GLY A 222 -20.06 -0.59 -0.68
C GLY A 222 -20.53 -1.81 -1.50
N GLU A 223 -21.45 -1.59 -2.42
CA GLU A 223 -21.97 -2.64 -3.31
C GLU A 223 -20.87 -3.27 -4.18
N TRP A 224 -20.00 -2.44 -4.77
CA TRP A 224 -18.92 -2.91 -5.61
C TRP A 224 -17.91 -3.77 -4.85
N LEU A 225 -17.57 -3.40 -3.61
CA LEU A 225 -16.66 -4.17 -2.75
C LEU A 225 -17.28 -5.50 -2.31
N ASP A 226 -18.59 -5.54 -2.05
CA ASP A 226 -19.27 -6.76 -1.63
C ASP A 226 -19.33 -7.79 -2.78
N GLU A 227 -19.40 -7.32 -4.03
CA GLU A 227 -19.34 -8.16 -5.23
C GLU A 227 -17.91 -8.53 -5.68
N ALA A 228 -16.90 -7.77 -5.24
CA ALA A 228 -15.51 -7.90 -5.71
C ALA A 228 -14.96 -9.34 -5.60
N PRO A 229 -15.12 -10.08 -4.47
CA PRO A 229 -14.63 -11.45 -4.36
C PRO A 229 -15.24 -12.40 -5.38
N ALA A 230 -16.56 -12.29 -5.65
CA ALA A 230 -17.26 -13.14 -6.60
C ALA A 230 -16.83 -12.88 -8.05
N LYS A 231 -16.37 -11.65 -8.34
CA LYS A 231 -15.86 -11.23 -9.65
C LYS A 231 -14.35 -11.46 -9.82
N GLY A 232 -13.66 -11.94 -8.79
CA GLY A 232 -12.20 -12.08 -8.78
C GLY A 232 -11.46 -10.73 -8.77
N THR A 233 -12.15 -9.64 -8.43
CA THR A 233 -11.55 -8.32 -8.29
C THR A 233 -10.65 -8.29 -7.08
N LYS A 234 -9.37 -7.96 -7.29
CA LYS A 234 -8.40 -7.80 -6.21
C LYS A 234 -8.45 -6.38 -5.66
N VAL A 235 -8.56 -6.24 -4.34
CA VAL A 235 -8.53 -4.96 -3.63
C VAL A 235 -7.34 -4.96 -2.69
N SER A 236 -6.62 -3.86 -2.65
CA SER A 236 -5.42 -3.71 -1.84
C SER A 236 -5.70 -3.90 -0.34
N PRO A 237 -4.78 -4.55 0.40
CA PRO A 237 -5.02 -4.91 1.79
C PRO A 237 -5.17 -3.69 2.72
N TRP A 238 -4.45 -2.60 2.45
CA TRP A 238 -4.55 -1.36 3.23
C TRP A 238 -5.91 -0.67 3.06
N PHE A 239 -6.54 -0.80 1.88
CA PHE A 239 -7.83 -0.16 1.61
C PHE A 239 -8.95 -0.73 2.50
N SER A 240 -8.95 -2.03 2.76
CA SER A 240 -9.95 -2.67 3.64
C SER A 240 -9.91 -2.11 5.06
N VAL A 241 -8.71 -1.92 5.61
CA VAL A 241 -8.51 -1.35 6.96
C VAL A 241 -9.07 0.07 7.04
N ILE A 242 -8.82 0.88 6.01
CA ILE A 242 -9.27 2.27 5.94
C ILE A 242 -10.79 2.36 5.73
N ARG A 243 -11.34 1.51 4.84
CA ARG A 243 -12.78 1.45 4.51
C ARG A 243 -13.63 1.28 5.76
N GLU A 244 -13.33 0.29 6.59
CA GLU A 244 -14.20 -0.08 7.71
C GLU A 244 -14.17 0.95 8.85
N LYS A 245 -13.00 1.54 9.10
CA LYS A 245 -12.78 2.35 10.31
C LYS A 245 -12.87 3.85 10.09
N MET A 246 -12.49 4.34 8.91
CA MET A 246 -12.22 5.76 8.71
C MET A 246 -13.10 6.38 7.62
N LEU A 247 -13.29 5.66 6.51
CA LEU A 247 -13.92 6.18 5.31
C LEU A 247 -15.34 6.75 5.50
N PRO A 248 -16.25 6.16 6.31
CA PRO A 248 -17.58 6.73 6.54
C PRO A 248 -17.53 8.12 7.17
N SER A 249 -16.62 8.34 8.12
CA SER A 249 -16.46 9.64 8.79
C SER A 249 -15.93 10.70 7.83
N TRP A 250 -15.00 10.32 6.94
CA TRP A 250 -14.48 11.20 5.90
C TRP A 250 -15.57 11.57 4.91
N TRP A 251 -16.37 10.61 4.46
CA TRP A 251 -17.45 10.85 3.52
C TRP A 251 -18.50 11.81 4.09
N ALA A 252 -18.85 11.65 5.37
CA ALA A 252 -19.75 12.55 6.07
C ALA A 252 -19.18 13.99 6.11
N ALA A 253 -17.90 14.15 6.43
CA ALA A 253 -17.24 15.46 6.44
C ALA A 253 -17.18 16.09 5.05
N VAL A 254 -16.77 15.33 4.01
CA VAL A 254 -16.72 15.82 2.63
C VAL A 254 -18.11 16.22 2.13
N ARG A 255 -19.15 15.41 2.36
CA ARG A 255 -20.53 15.78 2.00
C ARG A 255 -20.98 17.05 2.70
N GLY A 256 -20.62 17.21 3.97
CA GLY A 256 -20.90 18.44 4.73
C GLY A 256 -20.30 19.66 4.05
N VAL A 257 -19.01 19.58 3.70
CA VAL A 257 -18.28 20.65 2.97
C VAL A 257 -18.95 20.94 1.62
N ARG A 258 -19.14 19.92 0.77
CA ARG A 258 -19.74 20.10 -0.57
C ARG A 258 -21.16 20.68 -0.51
N SER A 259 -21.96 20.22 0.46
CA SER A 259 -23.33 20.71 0.64
C SER A 259 -23.36 22.19 1.05
N ALA A 260 -22.45 22.62 1.92
CA ALA A 260 -22.35 24.03 2.32
C ALA A 260 -21.83 24.91 1.18
N GLN A 261 -20.81 24.45 0.45
CA GLN A 261 -20.31 25.12 -0.76
C GLN A 261 -21.43 25.28 -1.82
N ALA A 262 -22.25 24.25 -2.04
CA ALA A 262 -23.38 24.30 -2.97
C ALA A 262 -24.47 25.31 -2.55
N ARG A 263 -24.56 25.65 -1.26
CA ARG A 263 -25.45 26.71 -0.75
C ARG A 263 -24.81 28.11 -0.78
N GLY A 264 -23.56 28.23 -1.25
CA GLY A 264 -22.80 29.48 -1.25
C GLY A 264 -22.32 29.90 0.15
N GLU A 265 -22.26 28.96 1.11
CA GLU A 265 -21.75 29.22 2.44
C GLU A 265 -20.21 29.21 2.42
N GLU A 266 -19.59 30.10 3.20
CA GLU A 266 -18.17 30.04 3.46
C GLU A 266 -17.86 28.87 4.39
N VAL A 267 -16.94 27.99 3.98
CA VAL A 267 -16.59 26.77 4.71
C VAL A 267 -15.09 26.74 4.94
N ASP A 268 -14.69 26.65 6.21
CA ASP A 268 -13.32 26.30 6.57
C ASP A 268 -13.13 24.78 6.36
N VAL A 269 -12.66 24.42 5.16
CA VAL A 269 -12.41 23.02 4.78
C VAL A 269 -11.34 22.39 5.67
N ALA A 270 -10.30 23.15 6.04
CA ALA A 270 -9.23 22.65 6.89
C ALA A 270 -9.76 22.29 8.29
N ALA A 271 -10.60 23.15 8.89
CA ALA A 271 -11.25 22.87 10.16
C ALA A 271 -12.28 21.74 10.08
N ALA A 272 -12.93 21.53 8.93
CA ALA A 272 -13.79 20.37 8.72
C ALA A 272 -12.98 19.06 8.68
N MET A 273 -11.88 19.05 7.92
CA MET A 273 -11.02 17.86 7.80
C MET A 273 -10.23 17.58 9.09
N SER A 274 -9.93 18.60 9.90
CA SER A 274 -9.26 18.38 11.19
C SER A 274 -10.14 17.62 12.19
N LYS A 275 -11.47 17.66 12.06
CA LYS A 275 -12.40 16.93 12.94
C LYS A 275 -12.41 15.43 12.68
N VAL A 276 -11.98 15.01 11.49
CA VAL A 276 -11.86 13.60 11.11
C VAL A 276 -10.41 13.10 11.17
N ARG A 277 -9.51 13.90 11.74
CA ARG A 277 -8.17 13.45 12.08
C ARG A 277 -8.28 12.32 13.08
N SER A 278 -7.55 11.25 12.82
CA SER A 278 -7.44 10.13 13.72
C SER A 278 -5.97 9.69 13.76
N GLU A 279 -5.34 9.89 14.91
CA GLU A 279 -4.01 9.34 15.19
C GLU A 279 -4.18 7.87 15.59
N VAL A 280 -4.54 7.05 14.61
CA VAL A 280 -4.70 5.61 14.83
C VAL A 280 -3.66 4.91 14.01
N ILE A 281 -2.54 4.58 14.66
CA ILE A 281 -1.56 3.63 14.13
C ILE A 281 -2.24 2.25 14.08
N LEU A 282 -2.96 1.98 12.99
CA LEU A 282 -3.61 0.69 12.76
C LEU A 282 -2.55 -0.32 12.32
N ARG A 283 -2.01 -1.10 13.26
CA ARG A 283 -1.11 -2.22 12.97
C ARG A 283 -1.83 -3.33 12.22
N ALA A 284 -1.75 -3.33 10.89
CA ALA A 284 -2.20 -4.47 10.10
C ALA A 284 -1.07 -5.50 10.02
N GLY A 285 -1.15 -6.52 10.87
CA GLY A 285 -0.39 -7.77 10.73
C GLY A 285 -1.26 -8.96 10.31
N ASP A 286 -2.58 -8.80 10.46
CA ASP A 286 -3.67 -9.69 10.09
C ASP A 286 -4.90 -8.77 9.85
N PRO A 287 -5.74 -8.95 8.81
CA PRO A 287 -6.85 -8.02 8.49
C PRO A 287 -7.86 -7.78 9.62
N THR A 288 -7.81 -8.57 10.69
CA THR A 288 -8.76 -8.59 11.81
C THR A 288 -8.27 -7.89 13.09
N GLU A 289 -6.98 -7.53 13.22
CA GLU A 289 -6.39 -7.15 14.52
C GLU A 289 -5.80 -5.72 14.58
N ALA A 290 -6.37 -4.76 13.87
CA ALA A 290 -5.87 -3.40 13.95
C ALA A 290 -6.21 -2.75 15.33
N THR A 291 -5.21 -2.63 16.21
CA THR A 291 -5.30 -1.99 17.53
C THR A 291 -4.81 -0.54 17.47
N PRO A 292 -5.55 0.44 18.03
CA PRO A 292 -5.05 1.81 18.21
C PRO A 292 -3.86 1.83 19.18
N VAL A 293 -2.77 2.50 18.80
CA VAL A 293 -1.67 2.85 19.74
C VAL A 293 -1.91 4.28 20.21
N ALA A 294 -2.05 4.49 21.51
CA ALA A 294 -2.14 5.82 22.10
C ALA A 294 -0.75 6.46 22.14
N ASP A 295 -0.64 7.73 21.73
CA ASP A 295 0.63 8.45 21.71
C ASP A 295 1.19 8.66 23.12
N ALA A 296 2.49 8.37 23.26
CA ALA A 296 3.31 8.80 24.38
C ALA A 296 3.82 10.23 24.12
N ALA A 297 2.91 11.20 24.12
CA ALA A 297 3.27 12.61 24.00
C ALA A 297 2.39 13.50 24.90
N ALA A 298 2.51 13.30 26.22
CA ALA A 298 2.16 14.29 27.24
C ALA A 298 2.85 13.98 28.57
N ALA A 299 4.19 14.04 28.60
CA ALA A 299 4.94 14.09 29.86
C ALA A 299 6.09 15.11 29.72
N GLY A 300 5.71 16.37 29.52
CA GLY A 300 6.60 17.51 29.57
C GLY A 300 5.83 18.72 30.09
N GLY A 301 5.67 18.84 31.41
CA GLY A 301 5.00 19.98 32.03
C GLY A 301 4.81 19.86 33.54
N SER A 302 5.63 20.62 34.29
CA SER A 302 5.57 21.00 35.71
C SER A 302 5.73 19.92 36.80
N ALA A 303 6.91 19.86 37.41
CA ALA A 303 7.25 20.63 38.62
C ALA A 303 8.78 20.72 38.78
#